data_AF-A0AAF0ISX8-F1
#
_entry.id   AF-A0AAF0ISX8-F1
#
_cell.length_a   1.000
_cell.length_b   1.000
_cell.length_c   1.000
_cell.angle_alpha   90.00
_cell.angle_beta   90.00
_cell.angle_gamma   90.00
#
_symmetry.space_group_name_H-M   'P 1'
#
loop_
_entity.id
_entity.type
_entity.pdbx_description
1 polymer ?
#
loop_
_entity_poly.entity_id
_entity_poly.type
_entity_poly.pdbx_seq_one_letter_code
_entity_poly.pdbx_strand_id
1 'polypeptide(L)'
;MPEDRPEGAGLHNLARLMAMLDSGSSAPPRPPAEHKFWKTQPVVQPGDSPEAALGPIHADLPPEKVRAEPYPLPPDFTWVTVDMDDSEQLHEVYELLTANYVEDDDATMRFKYSPEFLHWVLRHPGYEKSWHVGVRVVSTNKLVAFIAGIPQELRVRDTSRQSTEINFLCVHKRLRSKRLAPVLIKEVTRRCNLTGIFQAIYTVGSVLPTPVSCARYYHRTLNAPKLLDIGFSAVPHGMSREAHIARFALPETTACAGLREMAPGDVPQVARLLRRFLRRFDMAPRYTDAEVAHLLLSGRGREQPDGSRAGQVTWTYVVEQDGRITDFFSFYSLPSSILSHERHDTLEAAYLFYYASEAAFADAPPPRAGDAQGSSAYASARASGEPAWKCPGLSKLSAEELADEAAVVPWDQESVERKEALKARLHALMTDLLVLAKQHAFDVVNCLTVLDNPTFAPDLKFGPGDGFLRFYLFNWRVLPVAGGLGQRAGERELDPAARPGEGVPNPTLFGSGNGIVMV
;
A
#
# COMPACT_ATOMS: atom_id res chain seq x y z
N MET A 1 -12.92 40.32 -50.56
CA MET A 1 -11.84 40.36 -49.56
C MET A 1 -12.32 41.17 -48.35
N PRO A 2 -12.97 40.53 -47.37
CA PRO A 2 -13.03 41.03 -46.00
C PRO A 2 -12.31 40.08 -45.03
N GLU A 3 -11.78 40.65 -43.96
CA GLU A 3 -10.95 40.04 -42.92
C GLU A 3 -11.78 39.19 -41.94
N ASP A 4 -11.33 37.96 -41.69
CA ASP A 4 -11.85 37.03 -40.69
C ASP A 4 -11.50 37.48 -39.26
N ARG A 5 -12.50 37.62 -38.39
CA ARG A 5 -12.36 37.55 -36.93
C ARG A 5 -13.16 36.34 -36.42
N PRO A 6 -12.59 35.43 -35.61
CA PRO A 6 -13.36 34.33 -35.07
C PRO A 6 -14.14 34.76 -33.82
N GLU A 7 -15.40 35.14 -34.01
CA GLU A 7 -16.41 35.10 -32.94
C GLU A 7 -16.79 33.64 -32.66
N GLY A 8 -16.15 33.00 -31.67
CA GLY A 8 -16.45 31.60 -31.34
C GLY A 8 -16.01 31.10 -29.96
N ALA A 9 -15.21 31.87 -29.21
CA ALA A 9 -14.66 31.41 -27.93
C ALA A 9 -15.47 31.84 -26.67
N GLY A 10 -16.40 32.79 -26.81
CA GLY A 10 -17.14 33.36 -25.67
C GLY A 10 -18.33 32.52 -25.20
N LEU A 11 -19.15 32.00 -26.13
CA LEU A 11 -20.35 31.23 -25.76
C LEU A 11 -20.05 29.81 -25.27
N HIS A 12 -18.97 29.19 -25.75
CA HIS A 12 -18.58 27.84 -25.33
C HIS A 12 -18.11 27.81 -23.87
N ASN A 13 -17.48 28.89 -23.39
CA ASN A 13 -17.08 29.03 -21.98
C ASN A 13 -18.25 29.39 -21.06
N LEU A 14 -19.25 30.13 -21.55
CA LEU A 14 -20.46 30.42 -20.77
C LEU A 14 -21.36 29.18 -20.61
N ALA A 15 -21.49 28.35 -21.66
CA ALA A 15 -22.22 27.08 -21.58
C ALA A 15 -21.54 26.08 -20.62
N ARG A 16 -20.21 26.08 -20.55
CA ARG A 16 -19.43 25.26 -19.61
C ARG A 16 -19.55 25.75 -18.16
N LEU A 17 -19.61 27.07 -17.95
CA LEU A 17 -19.86 27.66 -16.63
C LEU A 17 -21.30 27.41 -16.16
N MET A 18 -22.29 27.43 -17.07
CA MET A 18 -23.66 27.04 -16.76
C MET A 18 -23.80 25.55 -16.47
N ALA A 19 -23.06 24.67 -17.18
CA ALA A 19 -23.00 23.24 -16.86
C ALA A 19 -22.33 22.94 -15.50
N MET A 20 -21.38 23.77 -15.06
CA MET A 20 -20.78 23.70 -13.71
C MET A 20 -21.69 24.26 -12.61
N LEU A 21 -22.67 25.10 -12.96
CA LEU A 21 -23.71 25.57 -12.05
C LEU A 21 -24.92 24.61 -12.00
N ASP A 22 -25.15 23.81 -13.05
CA ASP A 22 -26.17 22.75 -13.11
C ASP A 22 -25.71 21.37 -12.57
N SER A 23 -24.41 21.20 -12.29
CA SER A 23 -23.92 20.03 -11.52
C SER A 23 -24.33 20.03 -10.03
N GLY A 24 -25.15 21.01 -9.63
CA GLY A 24 -25.85 21.07 -8.35
C GLY A 24 -27.17 20.28 -8.30
N SER A 25 -27.54 19.53 -9.35
CA SER A 25 -28.69 18.61 -9.30
C SER A 25 -28.23 17.16 -9.19
N SER A 26 -28.63 16.53 -8.08
CA SER A 26 -28.46 15.11 -7.78
C SER A 26 -29.13 14.26 -8.85
N ALA A 27 -28.37 13.77 -9.83
CA ALA A 27 -28.74 12.53 -10.48
C ALA A 27 -28.74 11.45 -9.39
N PRO A 28 -29.82 10.67 -9.23
CA PRO A 28 -29.85 9.62 -8.22
C PRO A 28 -28.64 8.70 -8.45
N PRO A 29 -27.94 8.26 -7.38
CA PRO A 29 -26.86 7.32 -7.53
C PRO A 29 -27.38 6.14 -8.35
N ARG A 30 -26.67 5.77 -9.43
CA ARG A 30 -26.99 4.55 -10.16
C ARG A 30 -27.10 3.44 -9.12
N PRO A 31 -28.17 2.63 -9.13
CA PRO A 31 -28.32 1.58 -8.13
C PRO A 31 -27.05 0.73 -8.13
N PRO A 32 -26.50 0.37 -6.96
CA PRO A 32 -25.23 -0.33 -6.87
C PRO A 32 -25.27 -1.54 -7.79
N ALA A 33 -24.35 -1.58 -8.76
CA ALA A 33 -24.26 -2.67 -9.70
C ALA A 33 -24.13 -3.97 -8.90
N GLU A 34 -25.09 -4.88 -9.05
CA GLU A 34 -25.14 -6.10 -8.27
C GLU A 34 -23.84 -6.91 -8.47
N HIS A 35 -23.02 -7.05 -7.43
CA HIS A 35 -21.75 -7.75 -7.50
C HIS A 35 -21.93 -9.28 -7.49
N LYS A 36 -22.41 -9.85 -8.61
CA LYS A 36 -22.75 -11.28 -8.73
C LYS A 36 -21.62 -12.23 -8.34
N PHE A 37 -20.36 -11.86 -8.61
CA PHE A 37 -19.20 -12.67 -8.21
C PHE A 37 -18.99 -12.63 -6.69
N TRP A 38 -18.86 -11.43 -6.10
CA TRP A 38 -18.55 -11.23 -4.68
C TRP A 38 -19.61 -11.77 -3.72
N LYS A 39 -20.88 -11.84 -4.14
CA LYS A 39 -21.96 -12.51 -3.39
C LYS A 39 -21.70 -13.99 -3.10
N THR A 40 -20.82 -14.63 -3.88
CA THR A 40 -20.49 -16.07 -3.73
C THR A 40 -19.15 -16.30 -3.04
N GLN A 41 -18.43 -15.23 -2.70
CA GLN A 41 -17.08 -15.31 -2.13
C GLN A 41 -17.16 -15.23 -0.59
N PRO A 42 -16.20 -15.84 0.13
CA PRO A 42 -16.13 -15.76 1.59
C PRO A 42 -15.62 -14.37 2.02
N VAL A 43 -16.43 -13.35 1.83
CA VAL A 43 -16.18 -11.97 2.28
C VAL A 43 -17.39 -11.50 3.08
N VAL A 44 -17.19 -10.53 3.97
CA VAL A 44 -18.29 -9.92 4.74
C VAL A 44 -19.29 -9.31 3.76
N GLN A 45 -20.54 -9.75 3.81
CA GLN A 45 -21.59 -9.31 2.91
C GLN A 45 -22.32 -8.07 3.47
N PRO A 46 -22.88 -7.21 2.63
CA PRO A 46 -23.72 -6.11 3.08
C PRO A 46 -24.94 -6.65 3.85
N GLY A 47 -25.15 -6.16 5.06
CA GLY A 47 -26.24 -6.59 5.92
C GLY A 47 -25.94 -7.82 6.81
N ASP A 48 -24.70 -8.34 6.79
CA ASP A 48 -24.27 -9.30 7.80
C ASP A 48 -24.45 -8.72 9.21
N SER A 49 -24.93 -9.55 10.15
CA SER A 49 -25.15 -9.11 11.53
C SER A 49 -23.82 -8.64 12.17
N PRO A 50 -23.81 -7.50 12.87
CA PRO A 50 -22.67 -7.08 13.69
C PRO A 50 -22.28 -8.10 14.77
N GLU A 51 -23.20 -8.99 15.15
CA GLU A 51 -23.01 -10.02 16.18
C GLU A 51 -22.40 -11.33 15.62
N ALA A 52 -22.15 -11.40 14.30
CA ALA A 52 -21.55 -12.58 13.69
C ALA A 52 -20.14 -12.87 14.24
N ALA A 53 -19.83 -14.14 14.47
CA ALA A 53 -18.56 -14.58 15.04
C ALA A 53 -17.36 -14.12 14.20
N LEU A 54 -16.38 -13.49 14.85
CA LEU A 54 -15.12 -13.08 14.23
C LEU A 54 -14.26 -14.32 13.90
N GLY A 55 -13.43 -14.21 12.86
CA GLY A 55 -12.56 -15.30 12.39
C GLY A 55 -12.85 -15.74 10.95
N PRO A 56 -12.40 -16.94 10.54
CA PRO A 56 -12.62 -17.45 9.19
C PRO A 56 -14.11 -17.57 8.85
N ILE A 57 -14.49 -17.12 7.65
CA ILE A 57 -15.88 -17.22 7.18
C ILE A 57 -16.19 -18.66 6.76
N HIS A 58 -15.25 -19.28 6.05
CA HIS A 58 -15.21 -20.71 5.79
C HIS A 58 -14.04 -21.32 6.56
N ALA A 59 -14.25 -22.52 7.11
CA ALA A 59 -13.20 -23.26 7.79
C ALA A 59 -12.07 -23.61 6.82
N ASP A 60 -10.83 -23.57 7.34
CA ASP A 60 -9.64 -24.00 6.62
C ASP A 60 -9.78 -25.49 6.27
N LEU A 61 -9.43 -25.85 5.03
CA LEU A 61 -9.60 -27.21 4.52
C LEU A 61 -8.26 -27.91 4.36
N PRO A 62 -8.20 -29.24 4.56
CA PRO A 62 -7.03 -29.99 4.15
C PRO A 62 -6.84 -29.88 2.61
N PRO A 63 -5.61 -29.75 2.08
CA PRO A 63 -5.33 -29.58 0.66
C PRO A 63 -5.97 -30.63 -0.24
N GLU A 64 -6.18 -31.85 0.25
CA GLU A 64 -6.83 -32.94 -0.49
C GLU A 64 -8.32 -32.69 -0.74
N LYS A 65 -8.95 -31.80 0.04
CA LYS A 65 -10.33 -31.33 -0.18
C LYS A 65 -10.39 -30.06 -1.04
N VAL A 66 -9.24 -29.48 -1.38
CA VAL A 66 -9.15 -28.35 -2.31
C VAL A 66 -9.08 -28.90 -3.74
N ARG A 67 -9.71 -28.20 -4.68
CA ARG A 67 -9.68 -28.60 -6.10
C ARG A 67 -8.23 -28.67 -6.61
N ALA A 68 -7.78 -29.87 -6.98
CA ALA A 68 -6.44 -30.12 -7.51
C ALA A 68 -6.25 -29.54 -8.93
N GLU A 69 -7.25 -29.67 -9.79
CA GLU A 69 -7.19 -29.21 -11.18
C GLU A 69 -7.40 -27.69 -11.30
N PRO A 70 -6.69 -27.00 -12.21
CA PRO A 70 -6.95 -25.60 -12.52
C PRO A 70 -8.41 -25.33 -12.91
N TYR A 71 -8.86 -24.09 -12.71
CA TYR A 71 -10.15 -23.68 -13.27
C TYR A 71 -10.10 -23.67 -14.81
N PRO A 72 -11.17 -24.10 -15.50
CA PRO A 72 -11.15 -24.16 -16.96
C PRO A 72 -11.07 -22.76 -17.57
N LEU A 73 -10.23 -22.64 -18.60
CA LEU A 73 -10.17 -21.48 -19.50
C LEU A 73 -10.77 -21.84 -20.86
N PRO A 74 -11.20 -20.85 -21.67
CA PRO A 74 -11.52 -21.12 -23.07
C PRO A 74 -10.30 -21.71 -23.80
N PRO A 75 -10.51 -22.56 -24.83
CA PRO A 75 -9.42 -23.31 -25.49
C PRO A 75 -8.28 -22.45 -26.06
N ASP A 76 -8.55 -21.18 -26.39
CA ASP A 76 -7.56 -20.24 -26.91
C ASP A 76 -6.61 -19.69 -25.85
N PHE A 77 -6.84 -20.01 -24.58
CA PHE A 77 -6.06 -19.53 -23.44
C PHE A 77 -5.51 -20.67 -22.61
N THR A 78 -4.34 -20.43 -22.01
CA THR A 78 -3.70 -21.35 -21.08
C THR A 78 -3.19 -20.63 -19.84
N TRP A 79 -3.17 -21.34 -18.72
CA TRP A 79 -2.54 -20.86 -17.49
C TRP A 79 -1.02 -20.90 -17.63
N VAL A 80 -0.35 -19.91 -17.03
CA VAL A 80 1.09 -19.92 -16.84
C VAL A 80 1.41 -19.51 -15.41
N THR A 81 2.47 -20.08 -14.85
CA THR A 81 3.10 -19.57 -13.64
C THR A 81 4.26 -18.70 -14.08
N VAL A 82 4.23 -17.42 -13.74
CA VAL A 82 5.26 -16.47 -14.18
C VAL A 82 6.45 -16.54 -13.23
N ASP A 83 7.64 -16.80 -13.76
CA ASP A 83 8.86 -16.76 -12.98
C ASP A 83 9.48 -15.37 -12.99
N MET A 84 9.63 -14.75 -11.83
CA MET A 84 10.21 -13.40 -11.71
C MET A 84 11.74 -13.41 -11.71
N ASP A 85 12.40 -14.58 -11.61
CA ASP A 85 13.85 -14.71 -11.88
C ASP A 85 14.15 -14.64 -13.38
N ASP A 86 13.17 -14.97 -14.22
CA ASP A 86 13.31 -14.96 -15.67
C ASP A 86 13.08 -13.53 -16.17
N SER A 87 14.13 -12.93 -16.73
CA SER A 87 14.10 -11.54 -17.17
C SER A 87 13.10 -11.29 -18.30
N GLU A 88 12.84 -12.29 -19.17
CA GLU A 88 11.87 -12.14 -20.26
C GLU A 88 10.45 -12.17 -19.69
N GLN A 89 10.16 -13.11 -18.79
CA GLN A 89 8.85 -13.22 -18.15
C GLN A 89 8.53 -12.02 -17.24
N LEU A 90 9.51 -11.53 -16.49
CA LEU A 90 9.40 -10.29 -15.71
C LEU A 90 9.09 -9.10 -16.63
N HIS A 91 9.77 -9.00 -17.77
CA HIS A 91 9.54 -7.96 -18.75
C HIS A 91 8.13 -8.03 -19.35
N GLU A 92 7.60 -9.22 -19.63
CA GLU A 92 6.22 -9.38 -20.11
C GLU A 92 5.17 -8.89 -19.10
N VAL A 93 5.39 -9.12 -17.80
CA VAL A 93 4.51 -8.58 -16.74
C VAL A 93 4.61 -7.05 -16.72
N TYR A 94 5.83 -6.52 -16.79
CA TYR A 94 6.07 -5.09 -16.92
C TYR A 94 5.32 -4.48 -18.10
N GLU A 95 5.42 -5.07 -19.30
CA GLU A 95 4.73 -4.59 -20.49
C GLU A 95 3.20 -4.67 -20.35
N LEU A 96 2.69 -5.77 -19.80
CA LEU A 96 1.26 -5.96 -19.57
C LEU A 96 0.72 -4.86 -18.65
N LEU A 97 1.38 -4.62 -17.52
CA LEU A 97 0.98 -3.62 -16.54
C LEU A 97 1.12 -2.21 -17.12
N THR A 98 2.26 -1.89 -17.73
CA THR A 98 2.52 -0.58 -18.33
C THR A 98 1.50 -0.23 -19.42
N ALA A 99 0.96 -1.19 -20.16
CA ALA A 99 -0.03 -0.92 -21.20
C ALA A 99 -1.50 -1.00 -20.72
N ASN A 100 -1.78 -1.73 -19.63
CA ASN A 100 -3.14 -2.15 -19.27
C ASN A 100 -3.50 -2.01 -17.78
N TYR A 101 -2.64 -1.48 -16.93
CA TYR A 101 -2.93 -1.28 -15.51
C TYR A 101 -3.62 0.06 -15.25
N VAL A 102 -3.71 0.44 -13.97
CA VAL A 102 -4.45 1.61 -13.45
C VAL A 102 -4.12 2.88 -14.23
N GLU A 103 -5.17 3.54 -14.70
CA GLU A 103 -5.14 4.88 -15.30
C GLU A 103 -5.89 5.81 -14.33
N ASP A 104 -5.48 7.06 -14.25
CA ASP A 104 -6.27 8.09 -13.60
C ASP A 104 -7.62 8.27 -14.31
N ASP A 105 -8.59 8.87 -13.61
CA ASP A 105 -9.96 9.04 -14.13
C ASP A 105 -10.02 9.86 -15.43
N ASP A 106 -9.03 10.74 -15.64
CA ASP A 106 -8.87 11.57 -16.83
C ASP A 106 -7.94 10.96 -17.90
N ALA A 107 -7.35 9.78 -17.63
CA ALA A 107 -6.39 9.07 -18.49
C ALA A 107 -5.21 9.94 -18.95
N THR A 108 -4.72 10.82 -18.08
CA THR A 108 -3.55 11.68 -18.32
C THR A 108 -2.25 11.07 -17.81
N MET A 109 -2.33 10.13 -16.86
CA MET A 109 -1.17 9.50 -16.23
C MET A 109 -1.36 8.00 -16.01
N ARG A 110 -0.26 7.25 -16.06
CA ARG A 110 -0.28 5.80 -15.81
C ARG A 110 0.91 5.39 -14.97
N PHE A 111 0.70 4.51 -13.98
CA PHE A 111 1.80 3.94 -13.22
C PHE A 111 2.81 3.25 -14.13
N LYS A 112 4.08 3.54 -13.88
CA LYS A 112 5.26 3.02 -14.60
C LYS A 112 6.07 2.18 -13.63
N TYR A 113 5.50 1.03 -13.21
CA TYR A 113 6.22 0.04 -12.42
C TYR A 113 7.48 -0.38 -13.17
N SER A 114 8.66 -0.31 -12.57
CA SER A 114 9.87 -0.84 -13.22
C SER A 114 9.97 -2.36 -13.05
N PRO A 115 10.72 -3.07 -13.91
CA PRO A 115 11.05 -4.48 -13.68
C PRO A 115 11.69 -4.70 -12.31
N GLU A 116 12.54 -3.79 -11.85
CA GLU A 116 13.19 -3.87 -10.54
C GLU A 116 12.19 -3.73 -9.39
N PHE A 117 11.18 -2.86 -9.53
CA PHE A 117 10.08 -2.74 -8.58
C PHE A 117 9.30 -4.05 -8.50
N LEU A 118 8.89 -4.59 -9.65
CA LEU A 118 8.11 -5.83 -9.72
C LEU A 118 8.91 -7.02 -9.16
N HIS A 119 10.21 -7.07 -9.43
CA HIS A 119 11.08 -8.06 -8.83
C HIS A 119 11.18 -7.88 -7.31
N TRP A 120 11.47 -6.67 -6.82
CA TRP A 120 11.56 -6.37 -5.38
C TRP A 120 10.28 -6.79 -4.64
N VAL A 121 9.11 -6.39 -5.13
CA VAL A 121 7.85 -6.63 -4.44
C VAL A 121 7.36 -8.08 -4.53
N LEU A 122 7.49 -8.72 -5.69
CA LEU A 122 7.01 -10.09 -5.91
C LEU A 122 8.00 -11.16 -5.47
N ARG A 123 9.17 -10.75 -4.96
CA ARG A 123 10.19 -11.62 -4.37
C ARG A 123 10.26 -11.52 -2.85
N HIS A 124 9.13 -11.25 -2.21
CA HIS A 124 9.02 -11.27 -0.76
C HIS A 124 9.54 -12.61 -0.18
N PRO A 125 10.26 -12.62 0.96
CA PRO A 125 10.83 -13.86 1.50
C PRO A 125 9.78 -14.95 1.70
N GLY A 126 10.11 -16.15 1.20
CA GLY A 126 9.21 -17.31 1.26
C GLY A 126 8.08 -17.30 0.23
N TYR A 127 8.11 -16.41 -0.78
CA TYR A 127 7.10 -16.39 -1.83
C TYR A 127 7.00 -17.74 -2.56
N GLU A 128 5.78 -18.05 -2.98
CA GLU A 128 5.43 -19.27 -3.68
C GLU A 128 5.24 -18.95 -5.16
N LYS A 129 6.11 -19.46 -6.03
CA LYS A 129 6.10 -19.16 -7.47
C LYS A 129 4.72 -19.39 -8.06
N SER A 130 4.02 -20.45 -7.64
CA SER A 130 2.69 -20.77 -8.17
C SER A 130 1.64 -19.68 -7.93
N TRP A 131 1.84 -18.74 -7.00
CA TRP A 131 0.90 -17.63 -6.76
C TRP A 131 1.06 -16.46 -7.74
N HIS A 132 2.06 -16.49 -8.62
CA HIS A 132 2.19 -15.57 -9.75
C HIS A 132 1.48 -16.14 -10.97
N VAL A 133 0.18 -15.87 -11.06
CA VAL A 133 -0.71 -16.52 -12.03
C VAL A 133 -0.89 -15.64 -13.25
N GLY A 134 -0.47 -16.15 -14.41
CA GLY A 134 -0.67 -15.52 -15.71
C GLY A 134 -1.64 -16.29 -16.61
N VAL A 135 -2.17 -15.62 -17.62
CA VAL A 135 -2.92 -16.23 -18.73
C VAL A 135 -2.26 -15.86 -20.05
N ARG A 136 -1.95 -16.86 -20.87
CA ARG A 136 -1.42 -16.66 -22.23
C ARG A 136 -2.44 -17.05 -23.28
N VAL A 137 -2.34 -16.42 -24.44
CA VAL A 137 -3.01 -16.87 -25.67
C VAL A 137 -2.21 -18.01 -26.27
N VAL A 138 -2.86 -19.15 -26.56
CA VAL A 138 -2.19 -20.37 -27.05
C VAL A 138 -1.49 -20.14 -28.39
N SER A 139 -2.13 -19.43 -29.33
CA SER A 139 -1.59 -19.24 -30.68
C SER A 139 -0.40 -18.28 -30.77
N THR A 140 -0.27 -17.33 -29.84
CA THR A 140 0.78 -16.29 -29.88
C THR A 140 1.73 -16.34 -28.70
N ASN A 141 1.46 -17.19 -27.71
CA ASN A 141 2.13 -17.24 -26.41
C ASN A 141 2.13 -15.91 -25.62
N LYS A 142 1.34 -14.91 -26.05
CA LYS A 142 1.32 -13.58 -25.44
C LYS A 142 0.62 -13.60 -24.08
N LEU A 143 1.25 -13.00 -23.07
CA LEU A 143 0.65 -12.76 -21.75
C LEU A 143 -0.47 -11.70 -21.85
N VAL A 144 -1.67 -12.04 -21.38
CA VAL A 144 -2.87 -11.19 -21.50
C VAL A 144 -3.60 -10.93 -20.19
N ALA A 145 -3.24 -11.63 -19.12
CA ALA A 145 -3.68 -11.31 -17.78
C ALA A 145 -2.70 -11.81 -16.73
N PHE A 146 -2.70 -11.17 -15.57
CA PHE A 146 -1.81 -11.47 -14.46
C PHE A 146 -2.50 -11.15 -13.13
N ILE A 147 -2.19 -11.93 -12.09
CA ILE A 147 -2.51 -11.67 -10.69
C ILE A 147 -1.40 -12.29 -9.84
N ALA A 148 -0.97 -11.60 -8.79
CA ALA A 148 0.09 -12.08 -7.93
C ALA A 148 -0.36 -12.13 -6.48
N GLY A 149 0.17 -13.13 -5.76
CA GLY A 149 0.10 -13.22 -4.31
C GLY A 149 1.50 -13.33 -3.70
N ILE A 150 1.74 -12.66 -2.58
CA ILE A 150 2.94 -12.82 -1.74
C ILE A 150 2.54 -13.25 -0.32
N PRO A 151 3.39 -13.99 0.41
CA PRO A 151 3.07 -14.45 1.74
C PRO A 151 3.22 -13.33 2.76
N GLN A 152 2.28 -13.25 3.71
CA GLN A 152 2.33 -12.28 4.80
C GLN A 152 1.70 -12.87 6.05
N GLU A 153 2.33 -12.69 7.22
CA GLU A 153 1.61 -12.85 8.48
C GLU A 153 0.87 -11.55 8.80
N LEU A 154 -0.45 -11.61 8.79
CA LEU A 154 -1.30 -10.46 9.09
C LEU A 154 -1.86 -10.59 10.50
N ARG A 155 -1.72 -9.52 11.28
CA ARG A 155 -2.39 -9.37 12.57
C ARG A 155 -3.58 -8.44 12.43
N VAL A 156 -4.72 -8.88 12.96
CA VAL A 156 -5.87 -8.02 13.22
C VAL A 156 -6.24 -8.16 14.70
N ARG A 157 -6.00 -7.10 15.44
CA ARG A 157 -6.11 -6.95 16.90
C ARG A 157 -5.22 -7.96 17.61
N ASP A 158 -5.84 -9.00 18.17
CA ASP A 158 -5.16 -10.07 18.91
C ASP A 158 -5.07 -11.38 18.13
N THR A 159 -5.57 -11.41 16.89
CA THR A 159 -5.50 -12.60 16.04
C THR A 159 -4.47 -12.40 14.92
N SER A 160 -3.47 -13.26 14.88
CA SER A 160 -2.50 -13.35 13.79
C SER A 160 -2.80 -14.56 12.92
N ARG A 161 -2.73 -14.39 11.60
CA ARG A 161 -2.89 -15.48 10.65
C ARG A 161 -1.90 -15.40 9.50
N GLN A 162 -1.51 -16.56 9.01
CA GLN A 162 -0.86 -16.67 7.72
C GLN A 162 -1.86 -16.27 6.62
N SER A 163 -1.45 -15.34 5.78
CA SER A 163 -2.28 -14.76 4.73
C SER A 163 -1.48 -14.56 3.46
N THR A 164 -2.19 -14.36 2.35
CA THR A 164 -1.60 -13.89 1.09
C THR A 164 -1.95 -12.42 0.88
N GLU A 165 -0.98 -11.59 0.58
CA GLU A 165 -1.24 -10.25 0.05
C GLU A 165 -1.40 -10.36 -1.47
N ILE A 166 -2.59 -10.01 -1.97
CA ILE A 166 -2.94 -10.09 -3.39
C ILE A 166 -2.84 -8.71 -4.04
N ASN A 167 -2.07 -8.62 -5.13
CA ASN A 167 -1.86 -7.39 -5.87
C ASN A 167 -1.66 -7.65 -7.38
N PHE A 168 -1.51 -6.58 -8.16
CA PHE A 168 -1.22 -6.62 -9.61
C PHE A 168 -2.24 -7.38 -10.46
N LEU A 169 -3.51 -7.42 -10.05
CA LEU A 169 -4.59 -7.95 -10.89
C LEU A 169 -4.75 -7.09 -12.14
N CYS A 170 -4.30 -7.60 -13.27
CA CYS A 170 -4.36 -6.93 -14.56
C CYS A 170 -4.97 -7.84 -15.62
N VAL A 171 -5.90 -7.28 -16.40
CA VAL A 171 -6.44 -7.92 -17.60
C VAL A 171 -6.26 -6.97 -18.76
N HIS A 172 -5.69 -7.47 -19.85
CA HIS A 172 -5.49 -6.72 -21.08
C HIS A 172 -6.79 -6.03 -21.52
N LYS A 173 -6.72 -4.76 -21.93
CA LYS A 173 -7.88 -3.89 -22.17
C LYS A 173 -8.95 -4.52 -23.06
N ARG A 174 -8.53 -5.21 -24.13
CA ARG A 174 -9.41 -5.90 -25.09
C ARG A 174 -10.19 -7.10 -24.51
N LEU A 175 -9.75 -7.66 -23.38
CA LEU A 175 -10.39 -8.78 -22.70
C LEU A 175 -11.19 -8.35 -21.46
N ARG A 176 -11.23 -7.04 -21.15
CA ARG A 176 -12.07 -6.50 -20.09
C ARG A 176 -13.55 -6.77 -20.38
N SER A 177 -14.36 -6.84 -19.33
CA SER A 177 -15.80 -7.19 -19.40
C SER A 177 -16.12 -8.62 -19.89
N LYS A 178 -15.12 -9.48 -20.13
CA LYS A 178 -15.30 -10.91 -20.44
C LYS A 178 -15.26 -11.83 -19.20
N ARG A 179 -15.36 -11.25 -18.00
CA ARG A 179 -15.34 -11.97 -16.71
C ARG A 179 -14.09 -12.81 -16.44
N LEU A 180 -12.95 -12.46 -17.03
CA LEU A 180 -11.68 -13.14 -16.77
C LEU A 180 -11.13 -12.89 -15.35
N ALA A 181 -11.31 -11.68 -14.80
CA ALA A 181 -10.87 -11.34 -13.44
C ALA A 181 -11.45 -12.28 -12.35
N PRO A 182 -12.78 -12.57 -12.32
CA PRO A 182 -13.34 -13.61 -11.44
C PRO A 182 -12.67 -14.98 -11.55
N VAL A 183 -12.25 -15.39 -12.75
CA VAL A 183 -11.60 -16.70 -12.98
C VAL A 183 -10.16 -16.68 -12.45
N LEU A 184 -9.43 -15.58 -12.66
CA LEU A 184 -8.10 -15.34 -12.08
C LEU A 184 -8.13 -15.38 -10.55
N ILE A 185 -9.09 -14.68 -9.94
CA ILE A 185 -9.26 -14.67 -8.47
C ILE A 185 -9.51 -16.09 -7.96
N LYS A 186 -10.42 -16.85 -8.60
CA LYS A 186 -10.67 -18.25 -8.22
C LYS A 186 -9.43 -19.13 -8.34
N GLU A 187 -8.64 -18.94 -9.40
CA GLU A 187 -7.43 -19.73 -9.62
C GLU A 187 -6.33 -19.39 -8.61
N VAL A 188 -6.04 -18.11 -8.34
CA VAL A 188 -5.04 -17.76 -7.31
C VAL A 188 -5.49 -18.21 -5.92
N THR A 189 -6.78 -18.06 -5.57
CA THR A 189 -7.34 -18.59 -4.32
C THR A 189 -7.15 -20.11 -4.22
N ARG A 190 -7.37 -20.85 -5.32
CA ARG A 190 -7.16 -22.31 -5.35
C ARG A 190 -5.69 -22.67 -5.07
N ARG A 191 -4.75 -21.95 -5.69
CA ARG A 191 -3.30 -22.18 -5.50
C ARG A 191 -2.84 -21.84 -4.08
N CYS A 192 -3.33 -20.75 -3.49
CA CYS A 192 -3.08 -20.43 -2.07
C CYS A 192 -3.65 -21.52 -1.15
N ASN A 193 -4.90 -21.94 -1.37
CA ASN A 193 -5.55 -22.97 -0.56
C ASN A 193 -4.83 -24.33 -0.65
N LEU A 194 -4.28 -24.71 -1.81
CA LEU A 194 -3.47 -25.93 -1.95
C LEU A 194 -2.20 -25.92 -1.08
N THR A 195 -1.63 -24.73 -0.85
CA THR A 195 -0.50 -24.56 0.06
C THR A 195 -0.89 -24.40 1.52
N GLY A 196 -2.20 -24.40 1.81
CA GLY A 196 -2.75 -24.32 3.15
C GLY A 196 -2.95 -22.90 3.70
N ILE A 197 -2.96 -21.89 2.84
CA ILE A 197 -3.25 -20.50 3.22
C ILE A 197 -4.61 -20.11 2.64
N PHE A 198 -5.53 -19.70 3.53
CA PHE A 198 -6.94 -19.51 3.21
C PHE A 198 -7.42 -18.07 3.37
N GLN A 199 -6.62 -17.21 3.99
CA GLN A 199 -6.90 -15.80 4.19
C GLN A 199 -6.05 -14.96 3.24
N ALA A 200 -6.59 -13.83 2.79
CA ALA A 200 -5.83 -12.88 1.99
C ALA A 200 -6.20 -11.44 2.36
N ILE A 201 -5.27 -10.52 2.11
CA ILE A 201 -5.53 -9.08 2.11
C ILE A 201 -5.35 -8.54 0.69
N TYR A 202 -6.21 -7.60 0.32
CA TYR A 202 -6.12 -6.89 -0.95
C TYR A 202 -6.69 -5.49 -0.83
N THR A 203 -6.24 -4.60 -1.70
CA THR A 203 -6.72 -3.22 -1.76
C THR A 203 -7.30 -2.85 -3.10
N VAL A 204 -8.34 -2.02 -3.11
CA VAL A 204 -8.98 -1.55 -4.34
C VAL A 204 -9.41 -0.10 -4.18
N GLY A 205 -9.25 0.69 -5.25
CA GLY A 205 -9.74 2.09 -5.28
C GLY A 205 -11.26 2.19 -5.41
N SER A 206 -11.90 1.24 -6.08
CA SER A 206 -13.37 1.13 -6.17
C SER A 206 -13.99 0.45 -4.94
N VAL A 207 -15.29 0.67 -4.75
CA VAL A 207 -16.05 0.07 -3.65
C VAL A 207 -16.44 -1.36 -4.01
N LEU A 208 -16.04 -2.32 -3.17
CA LEU A 208 -16.49 -3.70 -3.18
C LEU A 208 -17.17 -4.03 -1.85
N PRO A 209 -18.08 -5.02 -1.79
CA PRO A 209 -18.58 -5.51 -0.51
C PRO A 209 -17.56 -6.42 0.21
N THR A 210 -17.16 -6.20 1.46
CA THR A 210 -17.32 -5.00 2.31
C THR A 210 -15.93 -4.63 2.85
N PRO A 211 -15.49 -3.35 2.75
CA PRO A 211 -14.16 -2.96 3.17
C PRO A 211 -14.01 -3.03 4.69
N VAL A 212 -12.83 -3.46 5.17
CA VAL A 212 -12.48 -3.44 6.59
C VAL A 212 -11.93 -2.08 7.03
N SER A 213 -11.26 -1.36 6.13
CA SER A 213 -10.68 -0.05 6.39
C SER A 213 -10.67 0.76 5.09
N CYS A 214 -10.65 2.10 5.21
CA CYS A 214 -10.60 3.02 4.09
C CYS A 214 -9.63 4.15 4.42
N ALA A 215 -8.64 4.38 3.57
CA ALA A 215 -7.68 5.46 3.71
C ALA A 215 -7.73 6.39 2.48
N ARG A 216 -7.29 7.64 2.64
CA ARG A 216 -7.25 8.63 1.56
C ARG A 216 -5.81 8.89 1.13
N TYR A 217 -5.59 9.08 -0.17
CA TYR A 217 -4.29 9.51 -0.69
C TYR A 217 -4.05 10.99 -0.40
N TYR A 218 -2.82 11.31 -0.04
CA TYR A 218 -2.32 12.65 0.22
C TYR A 218 -1.02 12.86 -0.56
N HIS A 219 -0.80 14.10 -1.02
CA HIS A 219 0.30 14.47 -1.89
C HIS A 219 1.04 15.67 -1.35
N ARG A 220 2.37 15.60 -1.32
CA ARG A 220 3.26 16.69 -0.95
C ARG A 220 4.14 17.10 -2.12
N THR A 221 3.88 18.30 -2.63
CA THR A 221 4.60 18.88 -3.77
C THR A 221 6.08 19.15 -3.47
N LEU A 222 7.00 18.53 -4.19
CA LEU A 222 8.43 18.86 -4.13
C LEU A 222 8.83 19.80 -5.28
N ASN A 223 8.32 19.55 -6.48
CA ASN A 223 8.61 20.30 -7.70
C ASN A 223 7.37 21.05 -8.22
N ALA A 224 6.98 22.11 -7.51
CA ALA A 224 5.79 22.90 -7.85
C ALA A 224 5.76 23.42 -9.30
N PRO A 225 6.87 23.93 -9.89
CA PRO A 225 6.87 24.36 -11.28
C PRO A 225 6.47 23.26 -12.26
N LYS A 226 7.02 22.04 -12.11
CA LYS A 226 6.68 20.90 -12.97
C LYS A 226 5.26 20.40 -12.73
N LEU A 227 4.83 20.27 -11.46
CA LEU A 227 3.48 19.80 -11.13
C LEU A 227 2.38 20.75 -11.63
N LEU A 228 2.64 22.05 -11.70
CA LEU A 228 1.73 23.02 -12.32
C LEU A 228 1.71 22.88 -13.84
N ASP A 229 2.87 22.64 -14.45
CA ASP A 229 3.01 22.53 -15.91
C ASP A 229 2.26 21.32 -16.47
N ILE A 230 2.38 20.17 -15.80
CA ILE A 230 1.76 18.92 -16.22
C ILE A 230 0.29 18.79 -15.77
N GLY A 231 -0.27 19.82 -15.12
CA GLY A 231 -1.65 19.82 -14.65
C GLY A 231 -1.94 18.96 -13.41
N PHE A 232 -0.91 18.38 -12.77
CA PHE A 232 -1.07 17.59 -11.55
C PHE A 232 -1.57 18.42 -10.35
N SER A 233 -1.23 19.71 -10.33
CA SER A 233 -1.68 20.65 -9.30
C SER A 233 -2.13 21.96 -9.91
N ALA A 234 -2.94 22.73 -9.18
CA ALA A 234 -3.42 24.04 -9.60
C ALA A 234 -3.12 25.12 -8.55
N VAL A 235 -2.90 26.35 -9.03
CA VAL A 235 -2.74 27.51 -8.15
C VAL A 235 -4.10 27.85 -7.52
N PRO A 236 -4.22 27.93 -6.19
CA PRO A 236 -5.46 28.32 -5.53
C PRO A 236 -5.93 29.72 -5.96
N HIS A 237 -7.24 29.93 -5.98
CA HIS A 237 -7.82 31.23 -6.28
C HIS A 237 -7.28 32.32 -5.34
N GLY A 238 -6.86 33.46 -5.91
CA GLY A 238 -6.29 34.59 -5.16
C GLY A 238 -4.80 34.44 -4.79
N MET A 239 -4.11 33.39 -5.23
CA MET A 239 -2.67 33.19 -5.02
C MET A 239 -1.89 33.38 -6.33
N SER A 240 -0.71 34.01 -6.28
CA SER A 240 0.19 34.06 -7.43
C SER A 240 0.95 32.75 -7.61
N ARG A 241 1.46 32.49 -8.82
CA ARG A 241 2.26 31.30 -9.13
C ARG A 241 3.53 31.25 -8.27
N GLU A 242 4.18 32.39 -8.07
CA GLU A 242 5.41 32.52 -7.29
C GLU A 242 5.15 32.23 -5.81
N ALA A 243 4.04 32.75 -5.26
CA ALA A 243 3.63 32.47 -3.88
C ALA A 243 3.30 30.98 -3.68
N HIS A 244 2.68 30.34 -4.67
CA HIS A 244 2.40 28.91 -4.64
C HIS A 244 3.69 28.06 -4.65
N ILE A 245 4.67 28.41 -5.48
CA ILE A 245 5.97 27.73 -5.51
C ILE A 245 6.69 27.92 -4.16
N ALA A 246 6.74 29.17 -3.65
CA ALA A 246 7.39 29.49 -2.39
C ALA A 246 6.75 28.77 -1.18
N ARG A 247 5.44 28.52 -1.22
CA ARG A 247 4.72 27.78 -0.16
C ARG A 247 5.32 26.40 0.09
N PHE A 248 5.88 25.76 -0.92
CA PHE A 248 6.40 24.40 -0.85
C PHE A 248 7.91 24.30 -0.71
N ALA A 249 8.61 25.43 -0.53
CA ALA A 249 10.03 25.45 -0.22
C ALA A 249 10.36 24.54 0.97
N LEU A 250 11.52 23.89 0.87
CA LEU A 250 12.08 22.98 1.86
C LEU A 250 13.50 23.45 2.21
N PRO A 251 14.01 23.09 3.40
CA PRO A 251 15.43 23.26 3.72
C PRO A 251 16.34 22.60 2.68
N GLU A 252 17.58 23.07 2.58
CA GLU A 252 18.59 22.48 1.68
C GLU A 252 19.21 21.19 2.25
N THR A 253 19.27 21.10 3.58
CA THR A 253 19.91 20.00 4.33
C THR A 253 18.96 19.44 5.37
N THR A 254 19.18 18.18 5.73
CA THR A 254 18.46 17.48 6.79
C THR A 254 18.89 18.00 8.16
N ALA A 255 17.99 17.89 9.15
CA ALA A 255 18.19 18.47 10.49
C ALA A 255 18.39 17.42 11.60
N CYS A 256 17.94 16.18 11.41
CA CYS A 256 18.08 15.14 12.43
C CYS A 256 19.54 14.72 12.61
N ALA A 257 20.11 15.02 13.77
CA ALA A 257 21.44 14.54 14.14
C ALA A 257 21.47 13.00 14.17
N GLY A 258 22.52 12.41 13.58
CA GLY A 258 22.67 10.96 13.47
C GLY A 258 21.91 10.32 12.31
N LEU A 259 21.26 11.10 11.44
CA LEU A 259 20.58 10.60 10.25
C LEU A 259 21.60 10.06 9.24
N ARG A 260 21.43 8.80 8.83
CA ARG A 260 22.22 8.13 7.78
C ARG A 260 21.40 7.07 7.06
N GLU A 261 21.89 6.58 5.93
CA GLU A 261 21.29 5.41 5.28
C GLU A 261 21.36 4.17 6.19
N MET A 262 20.34 3.32 6.09
CA MET A 262 20.31 2.03 6.78
C MET A 262 21.39 1.09 6.21
N ALA A 263 22.12 0.41 7.09
CA ALA A 263 23.10 -0.62 6.77
C ALA A 263 22.57 -2.02 7.15
N PRO A 264 23.13 -3.11 6.56
CA PRO A 264 22.74 -4.48 6.93
C PRO A 264 22.87 -4.79 8.43
N GLY A 265 23.86 -4.20 9.11
CA GLY A 265 24.05 -4.37 10.56
C GLY A 265 22.94 -3.75 11.42
N ASP A 266 22.15 -2.83 10.87
CA ASP A 266 21.06 -2.17 11.60
C ASP A 266 19.78 -3.01 11.65
N VAL A 267 19.67 -4.05 10.79
CA VAL A 267 18.45 -4.85 10.62
C VAL A 267 17.87 -5.33 11.95
N PRO A 268 18.64 -5.91 12.89
CA PRO A 268 18.07 -6.40 14.15
C PRO A 268 17.43 -5.29 15.00
N GLN A 269 18.04 -4.09 15.04
CA GLN A 269 17.51 -2.94 15.79
C GLN A 269 16.29 -2.33 15.08
N VAL A 270 16.35 -2.16 13.76
CA VAL A 270 15.27 -1.61 12.94
C VAL A 270 14.06 -2.54 12.94
N ALA A 271 14.25 -3.85 12.78
CA ALA A 271 13.16 -4.82 12.77
C ALA A 271 12.45 -4.91 14.12
N ARG A 272 13.22 -4.86 15.22
CA ARG A 272 12.68 -4.75 16.59
C ARG A 272 11.85 -3.49 16.79
N LEU A 273 12.37 -2.34 16.37
CA LEU A 273 11.68 -1.07 16.46
C LEU A 273 10.39 -1.08 15.60
N LEU A 274 10.46 -1.62 14.38
CA LEU A 274 9.30 -1.73 13.49
C LEU A 274 8.23 -2.64 14.08
N ARG A 275 8.56 -3.83 14.58
CA ARG A 275 7.59 -4.74 15.21
C ARG A 275 6.88 -4.09 16.41
N ARG A 276 7.65 -3.44 17.29
CA ARG A 276 7.10 -2.66 18.41
C ARG A 276 6.13 -1.59 17.93
N PHE A 277 6.54 -0.83 16.91
CA PHE A 277 5.75 0.28 16.39
C PHE A 277 4.48 -0.21 15.71
N LEU A 278 4.57 -1.26 14.90
CA LEU A 278 3.42 -1.85 14.23
C LEU A 278 2.44 -2.55 15.18
N ARG A 279 2.91 -3.06 16.33
CA ARG A 279 2.05 -3.67 17.36
C ARG A 279 1.01 -2.69 17.92
N ARG A 280 1.29 -1.38 17.90
CA ARG A 280 0.37 -0.31 18.36
C ARG A 280 -0.96 -0.34 17.60
N PHE A 281 -0.93 -0.61 16.30
CA PHE A 281 -2.10 -0.49 15.41
C PHE A 281 -3.07 -1.69 15.57
N ASP A 282 -4.32 -1.53 15.15
CA ASP A 282 -5.30 -2.62 15.15
C ASP A 282 -5.01 -3.65 14.06
N MET A 283 -4.50 -3.24 12.90
CA MET A 283 -4.23 -4.13 11.79
C MET A 283 -2.85 -3.84 11.21
N ALA A 284 -1.94 -4.81 11.22
CA ALA A 284 -0.58 -4.62 10.73
C ALA A 284 0.05 -5.97 10.32
N PRO A 285 1.00 -5.95 9.36
CA PRO A 285 1.83 -7.12 9.09
C PRO A 285 2.80 -7.39 10.25
N ARG A 286 3.25 -8.63 10.36
CA ARG A 286 4.28 -9.06 11.32
C ARG A 286 5.49 -9.56 10.56
N TYR A 287 6.53 -8.73 10.52
CA TYR A 287 7.74 -9.02 9.76
C TYR A 287 8.82 -9.65 10.62
N THR A 288 9.36 -10.75 10.13
CA THR A 288 10.64 -11.32 10.59
C THR A 288 11.81 -10.40 10.21
N ASP A 289 12.97 -10.57 10.86
CA ASP A 289 14.19 -9.83 10.51
C ASP A 289 14.58 -10.01 9.03
N ALA A 290 14.35 -11.20 8.46
CA ALA A 290 14.59 -11.47 7.03
C ALA A 290 13.64 -10.69 6.10
N GLU A 291 12.36 -10.55 6.48
CA GLU A 291 11.40 -9.74 5.73
C GLU A 291 11.73 -8.26 5.84
N VAL A 292 12.14 -7.77 7.01
CA VAL A 292 12.58 -6.37 7.18
C VAL A 292 13.83 -6.08 6.34
N ALA A 293 14.81 -6.98 6.33
CA ALA A 293 15.99 -6.84 5.47
C ALA A 293 15.61 -6.75 3.98
N HIS A 294 14.69 -7.61 3.51
CA HIS A 294 14.22 -7.55 2.13
C HIS A 294 13.50 -6.22 1.83
N LEU A 295 12.47 -5.88 2.62
CA LEU A 295 11.65 -4.70 2.38
C LEU A 295 12.47 -3.41 2.36
N LEU A 296 13.46 -3.28 3.26
CA LEU A 296 14.16 -2.02 3.49
C LEU A 296 15.53 -1.92 2.81
N LEU A 297 16.15 -3.05 2.41
CA LEU A 297 17.51 -3.05 1.84
C LEU A 297 17.61 -3.66 0.44
N SER A 298 16.81 -4.67 0.07
CA SER A 298 17.00 -5.36 -1.21
C SER A 298 16.62 -4.49 -2.41
N GLY A 299 15.74 -3.51 -2.20
CA GLY A 299 15.34 -2.49 -3.19
C GLY A 299 16.32 -1.33 -3.35
N ARG A 300 17.49 -1.33 -2.70
CA ARG A 300 18.43 -0.19 -2.79
C ARG A 300 19.13 -0.04 -4.14
N GLY A 301 19.00 -1.01 -5.03
CA GLY A 301 19.68 -1.00 -6.33
C GLY A 301 21.18 -1.31 -6.20
N ARG A 302 21.90 -1.22 -7.31
CA ARG A 302 23.33 -1.54 -7.41
C ARG A 302 24.14 -0.28 -7.61
N GLU A 303 25.10 -0.04 -6.73
CA GLU A 303 26.02 1.09 -6.86
C GLU A 303 26.79 1.04 -8.18
N GLN A 304 26.81 2.17 -8.87
CA GLN A 304 27.53 2.40 -10.11
C GLN A 304 28.82 3.19 -9.82
N PRO A 305 29.81 3.16 -10.73
CA PRO A 305 31.08 3.88 -10.54
C PRO A 305 30.94 5.40 -10.34
N ASP A 306 29.83 5.99 -10.79
CA ASP A 306 29.52 7.42 -10.65
C ASP A 306 28.81 7.76 -9.32
N GLY A 307 28.60 6.77 -8.45
CA GLY A 307 27.91 6.92 -7.18
C GLY A 307 26.38 6.84 -7.28
N SER A 308 25.81 6.70 -8.48
CA SER A 308 24.38 6.45 -8.66
C SER A 308 24.03 4.99 -8.34
N ARG A 309 22.75 4.70 -8.11
CA ARG A 309 22.26 3.32 -7.92
C ARG A 309 21.34 2.92 -9.06
N ALA A 310 21.79 1.98 -9.88
CA ALA A 310 20.97 1.42 -10.94
C ALA A 310 19.89 0.52 -10.34
N GLY A 311 18.65 0.71 -10.77
CA GLY A 311 17.52 -0.10 -10.33
C GLY A 311 17.10 0.12 -8.88
N GLN A 312 17.38 1.30 -8.31
CA GLN A 312 16.94 1.64 -6.97
C GLN A 312 15.43 1.84 -6.93
N VAL A 313 14.78 1.13 -6.01
CA VAL A 313 13.34 1.14 -5.74
C VAL A 313 13.04 1.73 -4.38
N THR A 314 13.90 1.49 -3.36
CA THR A 314 13.67 1.91 -1.99
C THR A 314 14.80 2.77 -1.44
N TRP A 315 14.43 3.71 -0.56
CA TRP A 315 15.32 4.52 0.24
C TRP A 315 14.95 4.36 1.70
N THR A 316 15.91 3.97 2.53
CA THR A 316 15.70 3.76 3.97
C THR A 316 16.79 4.46 4.76
N TYR A 317 16.38 5.27 5.72
CA TYR A 317 17.27 6.03 6.59
C TYR A 317 16.98 5.72 8.05
N VAL A 318 18.03 5.72 8.87
CA VAL A 318 17.98 5.53 10.31
C VAL A 318 18.56 6.75 11.01
N VAL A 319 18.12 6.98 12.24
CA VAL A 319 18.74 7.94 13.16
C VAL A 319 19.47 7.15 14.23
N GLU A 320 20.78 7.32 14.30
CA GLU A 320 21.65 6.67 15.29
C GLU A 320 22.10 7.66 16.37
N GLN A 321 21.92 7.29 17.63
CA GLN A 321 22.39 8.03 18.80
C GLN A 321 23.11 7.06 19.73
N ASP A 322 24.37 7.36 20.07
CA ASP A 322 25.20 6.56 20.97
C ASP A 322 25.24 5.06 20.62
N GLY A 323 25.32 4.72 19.32
CA GLY A 323 25.35 3.33 18.85
C GLY A 323 23.99 2.63 18.76
N ARG A 324 22.90 3.33 19.09
CA ARG A 324 21.53 2.81 19.07
C ARG A 324 20.70 3.48 17.98
N ILE A 325 19.93 2.68 17.24
CA ILE A 325 18.92 3.18 16.31
C ILE A 325 17.69 3.63 17.09
N THR A 326 17.35 4.91 17.01
CA THR A 326 16.18 5.50 17.69
C THR A 326 14.98 5.68 16.77
N ASP A 327 15.23 5.84 15.48
CA ASP A 327 14.20 6.10 14.49
C ASP A 327 14.61 5.53 13.13
N PHE A 328 13.64 5.26 12.29
CA PHE A 328 13.87 5.07 10.86
C PHE A 328 12.66 5.50 10.05
N PHE A 329 12.89 5.81 8.78
CA PHE A 329 11.82 6.00 7.79
C PHE A 329 12.26 5.47 6.43
N SER A 330 11.28 5.14 5.60
CA SER A 330 11.53 4.67 4.24
C SER A 330 10.48 5.21 3.26
N PHE A 331 10.87 5.25 2.00
CA PHE A 331 9.98 5.51 0.88
C PHE A 331 10.43 4.72 -0.35
N TYR A 332 9.51 4.46 -1.27
CA TYR A 332 9.79 3.80 -2.53
C TYR A 332 9.43 4.68 -3.73
N SER A 333 10.09 4.43 -4.86
CA SER A 333 9.78 5.07 -6.14
C SER A 333 8.67 4.31 -6.85
N LEU A 334 7.64 5.02 -7.28
CA LEU A 334 6.67 4.53 -8.25
C LEU A 334 6.32 5.67 -9.21
N PRO A 335 7.08 5.82 -10.30
CA PRO A 335 6.85 6.90 -11.24
C PRO A 335 5.56 6.69 -12.04
N SER A 336 5.06 7.77 -12.61
CA SER A 336 3.94 7.74 -13.56
C SER A 336 4.36 8.28 -14.92
N SER A 337 4.02 7.57 -15.99
CA SER A 337 4.14 8.10 -17.35
C SER A 337 3.11 9.21 -17.56
N ILE A 338 3.56 10.35 -18.08
CA ILE A 338 2.72 11.49 -18.46
C ILE A 338 2.31 11.32 -19.92
N LEU A 339 1.01 11.25 -20.17
CA LEU A 339 0.47 11.05 -21.50
C LEU A 339 0.29 12.41 -22.18
N SER A 340 0.85 12.57 -23.39
CA SER A 340 0.62 13.73 -24.27
C SER A 340 1.14 15.09 -23.73
N HIS A 341 2.37 15.15 -23.21
CA HIS A 341 3.03 16.40 -22.83
C HIS A 341 4.36 16.60 -23.58
N GLU A 342 4.63 17.81 -24.09
CA GLU A 342 5.78 18.07 -24.99
C GLU A 342 7.14 18.05 -24.28
N ARG A 343 7.18 18.40 -22.98
CA ARG A 343 8.43 18.61 -22.23
C ARG A 343 8.74 17.58 -21.14
N HIS A 344 7.74 16.80 -20.75
CA HIS A 344 7.82 15.92 -19.58
C HIS A 344 7.16 14.60 -19.94
N ASP A 345 7.86 13.50 -19.74
CA ASP A 345 7.39 12.14 -20.03
C ASP A 345 7.08 11.35 -18.77
N THR A 346 7.69 11.73 -17.64
CA THR A 346 7.61 11.01 -16.37
C THR A 346 7.39 11.98 -15.22
N LEU A 347 6.44 11.65 -14.34
CA LEU A 347 6.26 12.21 -13.01
C LEU A 347 6.97 11.29 -12.01
N GLU A 348 8.01 11.81 -11.35
CA GLU A 348 8.76 11.05 -10.35
C GLU A 348 8.04 11.17 -8.99
N ALA A 349 7.38 10.09 -8.57
CA ALA A 349 6.63 10.06 -7.33
C ALA A 349 7.26 9.10 -6.31
N ALA A 350 7.55 9.63 -5.13
CA ALA A 350 7.93 8.84 -3.97
C ALA A 350 6.68 8.50 -3.16
N TYR A 351 6.63 7.31 -2.57
CA TYR A 351 5.55 6.88 -1.69
C TYR A 351 6.13 6.62 -0.30
N LEU A 352 5.62 7.32 0.71
CA LEU A 352 5.94 7.07 2.10
C LEU A 352 5.60 5.61 2.44
N PHE A 353 6.60 4.87 2.89
CA PHE A 353 6.47 3.47 3.25
C PHE A 353 6.46 3.32 4.78
N TYR A 354 7.17 2.33 5.33
CA TYR A 354 7.24 2.14 6.77
C TYR A 354 8.23 3.09 7.44
N TYR A 355 7.89 3.47 8.66
CA TYR A 355 8.73 4.23 9.57
C TYR A 355 8.43 3.79 11.00
N ALA A 356 9.34 4.08 11.92
CA ALA A 356 9.11 3.89 13.35
C ALA A 356 10.01 4.83 14.16
N SER A 357 9.57 5.13 15.38
CA SER A 357 10.30 5.99 16.31
C SER A 357 10.14 5.49 17.73
N GLU A 358 11.23 5.50 18.50
CA GLU A 358 11.23 5.25 19.94
C GLU A 358 10.41 6.30 20.71
N ALA A 359 10.12 7.47 20.12
CA ALA A 359 9.27 8.49 20.74
C ALA A 359 7.86 7.97 21.09
N ALA A 360 7.40 6.90 20.42
CA ALA A 360 6.14 6.22 20.71
C ALA A 360 6.14 5.50 22.07
N PHE A 361 7.30 5.21 22.66
CA PHE A 361 7.42 4.36 23.84
C PHE A 361 7.94 5.12 25.06
N ALA A 362 7.43 4.77 26.24
CA ALA A 362 7.99 5.21 27.52
C ALA A 362 9.09 4.27 28.00
N ASP A 363 8.90 2.97 27.78
CA ASP A 363 9.79 1.93 28.29
C ASP A 363 10.83 1.51 27.26
N ALA A 364 12.01 1.12 27.77
CA ALA A 364 13.01 0.46 26.98
C ALA A 364 12.46 -0.87 26.42
N PRO A 365 12.90 -1.28 25.22
CA PRO A 365 12.42 -2.53 24.64
C PRO A 365 12.86 -3.73 25.51
N PRO A 366 12.06 -4.80 25.57
CA PRO A 366 12.30 -5.95 26.47
C PRO A 366 13.62 -6.65 26.14
N PRO A 367 14.50 -6.94 27.11
CA PRO A 367 15.86 -7.42 26.84
C PRO A 367 15.85 -8.68 25.97
N ARG A 368 16.70 -8.71 24.93
CA ARG A 368 16.97 -9.93 24.17
C ARG A 368 18.04 -10.76 24.90
N ALA A 369 17.81 -12.06 25.04
CA ALA A 369 18.94 -12.97 25.21
C ALA A 369 19.79 -12.86 23.93
N GLY A 370 21.12 -12.80 24.02
CA GLY A 370 21.95 -12.51 22.83
C GLY A 370 21.72 -13.53 21.70
N ASP A 371 21.80 -13.07 20.44
CA ASP A 371 21.79 -13.74 19.11
C ASP A 371 21.33 -15.21 18.97
N ALA A 372 20.44 -15.71 19.82
CA ALA A 372 19.89 -17.04 19.69
C ALA A 372 18.74 -16.96 18.68
N GLN A 373 19.07 -17.13 17.40
CA GLN A 373 18.10 -17.32 16.33
C GLN A 373 17.26 -18.58 16.60
N GLY A 374 16.20 -18.40 17.40
CA GLY A 374 15.20 -19.42 17.63
C GLY A 374 14.36 -19.62 16.37
N SER A 375 14.01 -20.86 16.05
CA SER A 375 13.00 -21.15 15.04
C SER A 375 11.63 -20.67 15.54
N SER A 376 10.83 -20.05 14.67
CA SER A 376 9.45 -19.69 15.03
C SER A 376 8.58 -20.90 15.30
N ALA A 377 7.47 -20.70 16.02
CA ALA A 377 6.51 -21.77 16.28
C ALA A 377 5.98 -22.36 14.95
N TYR A 378 5.70 -21.51 13.97
CA TYR A 378 5.28 -21.93 12.64
C TYR A 378 6.37 -22.72 11.92
N ALA A 379 7.61 -22.22 11.88
CA ALA A 379 8.72 -22.91 11.21
C ALA A 379 9.03 -24.26 11.88
N SER A 380 8.96 -24.32 13.21
CA SER A 380 9.16 -25.54 13.98
C SER A 380 8.06 -26.57 13.72
N ALA A 381 6.79 -26.14 13.67
CA ALA A 381 5.68 -27.02 13.31
C ALA A 381 5.85 -27.57 11.89
N ARG A 382 6.22 -26.72 10.92
CA ARG A 382 6.53 -27.14 9.54
C ARG A 382 7.69 -28.13 9.48
N ALA A 383 8.76 -27.90 10.23
CA ALA A 383 9.91 -28.80 10.30
C ALA A 383 9.55 -30.15 10.94
N SER A 384 8.60 -30.17 11.88
CA SER A 384 8.08 -31.40 12.49
C SER A 384 7.13 -32.21 11.59
N GLY A 385 6.85 -31.72 10.38
CA GLY A 385 5.97 -32.37 9.41
C GLY A 385 4.50 -31.93 9.47
N GLU A 386 4.15 -30.99 10.35
CA GLU A 386 2.79 -30.44 10.36
C GLU A 386 2.54 -29.60 9.09
N PRO A 387 1.45 -29.87 8.36
CA PRO A 387 1.16 -29.13 7.15
C PRO A 387 0.68 -27.71 7.49
N ALA A 388 0.97 -26.75 6.60
CA ALA A 388 0.74 -25.32 6.83
C ALA A 388 -0.71 -24.99 7.18
N TRP A 389 -1.68 -25.68 6.58
CA TRP A 389 -3.11 -25.51 6.83
C TRP A 389 -3.55 -25.84 8.27
N LYS A 390 -2.74 -26.60 9.03
CA LYS A 390 -2.97 -26.86 10.46
C LYS A 390 -2.26 -25.86 11.37
N CYS A 391 -1.42 -25.00 10.81
CA CYS A 391 -0.66 -23.98 11.53
C CYS A 391 -1.17 -22.54 11.31
N PRO A 392 -2.46 -22.26 10.98
CA PRO A 392 -2.87 -20.94 10.51
C PRO A 392 -2.80 -19.86 11.60
N GLY A 393 -2.83 -20.26 12.87
CA GLY A 393 -2.69 -19.35 14.03
C GLY A 393 -1.28 -19.28 14.63
N LEU A 394 -0.30 -19.99 14.05
CA LEU A 394 1.08 -19.92 14.53
C LEU A 394 1.81 -18.74 13.88
N SER A 395 2.59 -18.02 14.69
CA SER A 395 3.43 -16.94 14.20
C SER A 395 4.70 -17.46 13.54
N LYS A 396 5.13 -16.76 12.48
CA LYS A 396 6.43 -16.86 11.81
C LYS A 396 7.55 -16.19 12.58
N LEU A 397 7.23 -15.36 13.58
CA LEU A 397 8.24 -14.75 14.46
C LEU A 397 8.83 -15.80 15.40
N SER A 398 10.15 -15.76 15.58
CA SER A 398 10.85 -16.46 16.64
C SER A 398 10.34 -16.01 18.02
N ALA A 399 10.66 -16.76 19.07
CA ALA A 399 10.26 -16.38 20.43
C ALA A 399 10.81 -15.00 20.83
N GLU A 400 12.02 -14.65 20.38
CA GLU A 400 12.63 -13.35 20.63
C GLU A 400 11.97 -12.22 19.83
N GLU A 401 11.68 -12.45 18.56
CA GLU A 401 10.95 -11.47 17.73
C GLU A 401 9.52 -11.26 18.23
N LEU A 402 8.85 -12.32 18.71
CA LEU A 402 7.54 -12.24 19.33
C LEU A 402 7.56 -11.41 20.63
N ALA A 403 8.64 -11.52 21.41
CA ALA A 403 8.82 -10.75 22.62
C ALA A 403 8.96 -9.24 22.36
N ASP A 404 9.39 -8.83 21.15
CA ASP A 404 9.42 -7.41 20.76
C ASP A 404 8.03 -6.76 20.85
N GLU A 405 6.94 -7.53 20.67
CA GLU A 405 5.57 -7.01 20.72
C GLU A 405 4.97 -6.94 22.14
N ALA A 406 5.70 -7.41 23.16
CA ALA A 406 5.22 -7.42 24.53
C ALA A 406 5.07 -6.01 25.12
N ALA A 407 4.03 -5.81 25.94
CA ALA A 407 3.77 -4.56 26.67
C ALA A 407 3.66 -3.30 25.80
N VAL A 408 3.35 -3.43 24.51
CA VAL A 408 3.06 -2.29 23.64
C VAL A 408 1.63 -1.81 23.87
N VAL A 409 1.49 -0.52 24.20
CA VAL A 409 0.20 0.13 24.37
C VAL A 409 -0.47 0.33 22.98
N PRO A 410 -1.76 -0.02 22.82
CA PRO A 410 -2.50 0.24 21.59
C PRO A 410 -2.58 1.72 21.25
N TRP A 411 -2.60 2.03 19.95
CA TRP A 411 -2.55 3.39 19.39
C TRP A 411 -3.62 4.35 19.91
N ASP A 412 -4.81 3.83 20.26
CA ASP A 412 -5.97 4.56 20.75
C ASP A 412 -5.99 4.72 22.28
N GLN A 413 -5.04 4.08 22.98
CA GLN A 413 -4.89 4.11 24.44
C GLN A 413 -3.62 4.85 24.88
N GLU A 414 -2.82 5.35 23.94
CA GLU A 414 -1.63 6.15 24.23
C GLU A 414 -2.02 7.49 24.90
N SER A 415 -1.25 7.92 25.90
CA SER A 415 -1.46 9.24 26.54
C SER A 415 -1.31 10.38 25.53
N VAL A 416 -2.05 11.46 25.69
CA VAL A 416 -1.99 12.65 24.81
C VAL A 416 -0.58 13.23 24.74
N GLU A 417 0.12 13.32 25.87
CA GLU A 417 1.49 13.82 25.96
C GLU A 417 2.44 12.99 25.08
N ARG A 418 2.23 11.67 25.05
CA ARG A 418 3.00 10.74 24.22
C ARG A 418 2.69 10.93 22.74
N LYS A 419 1.41 11.09 22.38
CA LYS A 419 1.02 11.35 20.99
C LYS A 419 1.62 12.66 20.48
N GLU A 420 1.61 13.73 21.28
CA GLU A 420 2.22 15.01 20.92
C GLU A 420 3.75 14.90 20.76
N ALA A 421 4.43 14.18 21.66
CA ALA A 421 5.87 13.92 21.52
C ALA A 421 6.20 13.12 20.25
N LEU A 422 5.42 12.07 19.97
CA LEU A 422 5.55 11.29 18.74
C LEU A 422 5.26 12.14 17.51
N LYS A 423 4.19 12.93 17.51
CA LYS A 423 3.84 13.85 16.42
C LYS A 423 4.99 14.81 16.11
N ALA A 424 5.57 15.43 17.14
CA ALA A 424 6.72 16.34 16.96
C ALA A 424 7.93 15.62 16.36
N ARG A 425 8.21 14.39 16.80
CA ARG A 425 9.32 13.59 16.26
C ARG A 425 9.06 13.16 14.82
N LEU A 426 7.87 12.65 14.50
CA LEU A 426 7.48 12.27 13.15
C LEU A 426 7.50 13.48 12.21
N HIS A 427 7.06 14.65 12.65
CA HIS A 427 7.15 15.88 11.84
C HIS A 427 8.60 16.18 11.44
N ALA A 428 9.57 16.05 12.36
CA ALA A 428 10.99 16.23 12.06
C ALA A 428 11.52 15.18 11.06
N LEU A 429 11.23 13.90 11.30
CA LEU A 429 11.66 12.80 10.42
C LEU A 429 11.10 12.95 9.00
N MET A 430 9.80 13.26 8.89
CA MET A 430 9.14 13.43 7.61
C MET A 430 9.59 14.71 6.91
N THR A 431 9.99 15.76 7.63
CA THR A 431 10.65 16.93 7.03
C THR A 431 11.95 16.51 6.33
N ASP A 432 12.80 15.74 7.00
CA ASP A 432 14.05 15.24 6.42
C ASP A 432 13.80 14.28 5.26
N LEU A 433 12.77 13.44 5.33
CA LEU A 433 12.33 12.60 4.21
C LEU A 433 12.02 13.46 2.98
N LEU A 434 11.26 14.55 3.14
CA LEU A 434 10.92 15.44 2.02
C LEU A 434 12.16 16.11 1.42
N VAL A 435 13.13 16.50 2.26
CA VAL A 435 14.43 17.05 1.81
C VAL A 435 15.18 16.01 0.99
N LEU A 436 15.29 14.78 1.50
CA LEU A 436 15.98 13.68 0.82
C LEU A 436 15.29 13.29 -0.50
N ALA A 437 13.97 13.16 -0.51
CA ALA A 437 13.22 12.88 -1.72
C ALA A 437 13.44 13.98 -2.78
N LYS A 438 13.47 15.25 -2.38
CA LYS A 438 13.79 16.35 -3.30
C LYS A 438 15.23 16.27 -3.83
N GLN A 439 16.21 15.90 -2.98
CA GLN A 439 17.60 15.70 -3.40
C GLN A 439 17.74 14.54 -4.40
N HIS A 440 16.90 13.50 -4.28
CA HIS A 440 16.78 12.39 -5.24
C HIS A 440 15.86 12.72 -6.44
N ALA A 441 15.58 14.00 -6.68
CA ALA A 441 14.83 14.51 -7.83
C ALA A 441 13.37 14.03 -7.96
N PHE A 442 12.74 13.61 -6.86
CA PHE A 442 11.30 13.37 -6.86
C PHE A 442 10.51 14.67 -6.99
N ASP A 443 9.38 14.60 -7.69
CA ASP A 443 8.50 15.74 -7.92
C ASP A 443 7.40 15.87 -6.85
N VAL A 444 7.00 14.73 -6.27
CA VAL A 444 5.93 14.63 -5.28
C VAL A 444 6.20 13.47 -4.32
N VAL A 445 5.80 13.63 -3.05
CA VAL A 445 5.72 12.53 -2.08
C VAL A 445 4.27 12.22 -1.77
N ASN A 446 3.88 10.96 -1.90
CA ASN A 446 2.55 10.46 -1.65
C ASN A 446 2.51 9.72 -0.31
N CYS A 447 1.39 9.81 0.40
CA CYS A 447 1.12 8.96 1.55
C CYS A 447 -0.38 8.66 1.64
N LEU A 448 -0.73 7.67 2.46
CA LEU A 448 -2.12 7.38 2.83
C LEU A 448 -2.40 7.91 4.24
N THR A 449 -3.67 8.04 4.63
CA THR A 449 -4.08 8.35 6.00
C THR A 449 -3.92 7.17 7.00
N VAL A 450 -3.10 6.17 6.67
CA VAL A 450 -2.75 5.04 7.54
C VAL A 450 -1.62 5.41 8.52
N LEU A 451 -1.31 4.53 9.48
CA LEU A 451 -0.30 4.76 10.52
C LEU A 451 -0.59 6.05 11.31
N ASP A 452 0.46 6.75 11.75
CA ASP A 452 0.36 8.06 12.38
C ASP A 452 0.37 9.21 11.35
N ASN A 453 0.24 8.93 10.04
CA ASN A 453 0.31 9.95 8.97
C ASN A 453 -0.65 11.13 9.16
N PRO A 454 -1.91 10.91 9.60
CA PRO A 454 -2.84 11.99 9.92
C PRO A 454 -2.30 13.06 10.88
N THR A 455 -1.36 12.71 11.76
CA THR A 455 -0.85 13.60 12.82
C THR A 455 0.09 14.68 12.31
N PHE A 456 0.84 14.41 11.23
CA PHE A 456 1.84 15.34 10.67
C PHE A 456 1.52 15.83 9.26
N ALA A 457 0.68 15.10 8.50
CA ALA A 457 0.42 15.41 7.09
C ALA A 457 -0.08 16.85 6.86
N PRO A 458 -1.04 17.39 7.64
CA PRO A 458 -1.49 18.77 7.48
C PRO A 458 -0.38 19.81 7.71
N ASP A 459 0.39 19.63 8.78
CA ASP A 459 1.46 20.55 9.19
C ASP A 459 2.59 20.59 8.16
N LEU A 460 2.88 19.42 7.57
CA LEU A 460 3.85 19.28 6.48
C LEU A 460 3.30 19.64 5.11
N LYS A 461 2.07 20.16 5.01
CA LYS A 461 1.45 20.62 3.76
C LYS A 461 1.18 19.50 2.75
N PHE A 462 0.94 18.27 3.22
CA PHE A 462 0.35 17.25 2.38
C PHE A 462 -1.10 17.64 2.07
N GLY A 463 -1.41 17.78 0.78
CA GLY A 463 -2.75 18.06 0.30
C GLY A 463 -3.52 16.77 0.05
N PRO A 464 -4.83 16.72 0.32
CA PRO A 464 -5.62 15.53 0.04
C PRO A 464 -5.81 15.35 -1.47
N GLY A 465 -5.52 14.14 -1.95
CA GLY A 465 -5.91 13.67 -3.28
C GLY A 465 -7.39 13.32 -3.35
N ASP A 466 -7.90 13.04 -4.53
CA ASP A 466 -9.26 12.55 -4.79
C ASP A 466 -9.42 11.04 -4.53
N GLY A 467 -8.33 10.29 -4.66
CA GLY A 467 -8.31 8.84 -4.50
C GLY A 467 -8.47 8.34 -3.05
N PHE A 468 -9.21 7.24 -2.91
CA PHE A 468 -9.30 6.46 -1.69
C PHE A 468 -8.77 5.05 -1.93
N LEU A 469 -8.12 4.48 -0.93
CA LEU A 469 -7.70 3.07 -0.93
C LEU A 469 -8.50 2.31 0.13
N ARG A 470 -9.22 1.28 -0.31
CA ARG A 470 -10.02 0.43 0.58
C ARG A 470 -9.34 -0.90 0.77
N PHE A 471 -9.28 -1.34 2.01
CA PHE A 471 -8.66 -2.59 2.44
C PHE A 471 -9.75 -3.65 2.62
N TYR A 472 -9.46 -4.86 2.16
CA TYR A 472 -10.38 -5.99 2.21
C TYR A 472 -9.67 -7.23 2.71
N LEU A 473 -10.38 -8.05 3.48
CA LEU A 473 -9.92 -9.36 3.90
C LEU A 473 -10.76 -10.45 3.25
N PHE A 474 -10.09 -11.36 2.56
CA PHE A 474 -10.70 -12.57 2.02
C PHE A 474 -10.72 -13.65 3.08
N ASN A 475 -11.88 -14.30 3.24
CA ASN A 475 -12.15 -15.38 4.19
C ASN A 475 -11.81 -15.04 5.65
N TRP A 476 -11.98 -13.79 6.05
CA TRP A 476 -11.73 -13.37 7.43
C TRP A 476 -12.71 -12.26 7.85
N ARG A 477 -13.62 -12.59 8.76
CA ARG A 477 -14.51 -11.63 9.41
C ARG A 477 -13.80 -10.99 10.59
N VAL A 478 -13.69 -9.67 10.55
CA VAL A 478 -13.12 -8.85 11.62
C VAL A 478 -13.99 -7.61 11.83
N LEU A 479 -13.88 -6.97 12.98
CA LEU A 479 -14.47 -5.65 13.15
C LEU A 479 -13.70 -4.64 12.28
N PRO A 480 -14.39 -3.63 11.69
CA PRO A 480 -13.74 -2.57 10.92
C PRO A 480 -12.59 -1.89 11.67
N VAL A 481 -11.65 -1.33 10.92
CA VAL A 481 -10.42 -0.70 11.43
C VAL A 481 -10.33 0.74 10.92
N ALA A 482 -10.13 1.69 11.84
CA ALA A 482 -10.10 3.11 11.54
C ALA A 482 -8.96 3.44 10.56
N GLY A 483 -9.30 4.02 9.41
CA GLY A 483 -8.34 4.31 8.33
C GLY A 483 -7.78 5.73 8.34
N GLY A 484 -7.94 6.45 9.46
CA GLY A 484 -7.43 7.81 9.66
C GLY A 484 -8.23 8.90 8.95
N LEU A 485 -9.48 8.59 8.57
CA LEU A 485 -10.40 9.52 7.93
C LEU A 485 -11.15 10.37 8.98
N GLY A 486 -11.66 11.54 8.56
CA GLY A 486 -12.45 12.42 9.41
C GLY A 486 -11.83 13.79 9.67
N GLN A 487 -10.77 14.13 8.94
CA GLN A 487 -10.21 15.49 8.94
C GLN A 487 -11.06 16.45 8.10
N ARG A 488 -11.81 15.93 7.13
CA ARG A 488 -12.66 16.73 6.23
C ARG A 488 -14.13 16.36 6.37
N ALA A 489 -14.99 17.32 6.06
CA ALA A 489 -16.44 17.12 6.02
C ALA A 489 -16.81 15.95 5.09
N GLY A 490 -17.67 15.05 5.55
CA GLY A 490 -18.14 13.87 4.81
C GLY A 490 -17.17 12.67 4.79
N GLU A 491 -15.90 12.82 5.16
CA GLU A 491 -14.95 11.69 5.14
C GLU A 491 -15.26 10.62 6.19
N ARG A 492 -15.79 11.03 7.34
CA ARG A 492 -16.10 10.11 8.43
C ARG A 492 -17.11 9.04 7.98
N GLU A 493 -18.03 9.38 7.08
CA GLU A 493 -19.03 8.45 6.53
C GLU A 493 -18.42 7.41 5.59
N LEU A 494 -17.21 7.66 5.10
CA LEU A 494 -16.46 6.74 4.24
C LEU A 494 -15.58 5.76 5.03
N ASP A 495 -15.37 6.00 6.33
CA ASP A 495 -14.61 5.10 7.19
C ASP A 495 -15.51 3.95 7.69
N PRO A 496 -15.23 2.69 7.33
CA PRO A 496 -15.99 1.54 7.82
C PRO A 496 -16.01 1.42 9.36
N ALA A 497 -15.05 2.01 10.05
CA ALA A 497 -15.00 2.03 11.51
C ALA A 497 -15.87 3.11 12.16
N ALA A 498 -16.39 4.07 11.39
CA ALA A 498 -17.28 5.10 11.92
C ALA A 498 -18.69 4.54 12.18
N ARG A 499 -18.94 4.08 13.41
CA ARG A 499 -20.29 3.64 13.83
C ARG A 499 -21.07 4.78 14.49
N PRO A 500 -22.40 4.86 14.28
CA PRO A 500 -23.24 5.81 15.00
C PRO A 500 -23.17 5.57 16.52
N GLY A 501 -22.79 6.59 17.29
CA GLY A 501 -22.72 6.51 18.76
C GLY A 501 -21.40 6.00 19.34
N GLU A 502 -20.54 5.36 18.55
CA GLU A 502 -19.16 5.03 18.95
C GLU A 502 -18.19 6.07 18.35
N GLY A 503 -17.40 6.71 19.22
CA GLY A 503 -16.36 7.65 18.78
C GLY A 503 -15.20 6.90 18.15
N VAL A 504 -14.89 7.18 16.88
CA VAL A 504 -13.57 6.83 16.32
C VAL A 504 -12.55 7.78 16.96
N PRO A 505 -11.39 7.29 17.44
CA PRO A 505 -10.34 8.16 17.95
C PRO A 505 -10.02 9.27 16.96
N ASN A 506 -9.81 10.50 17.46
CA ASN A 506 -9.55 11.65 16.60
C ASN A 506 -8.30 11.39 15.74
N PRO A 507 -8.41 11.35 14.39
CA PRO A 507 -7.30 10.97 13.54
C PRO A 507 -6.14 11.97 13.62
N THR A 508 -6.38 13.26 13.83
CA THR A 508 -5.28 14.25 13.91
C THR A 508 -4.46 14.13 15.19
N LEU A 509 -5.01 13.50 16.22
CA LEU A 509 -4.32 13.25 17.49
C LEU A 509 -3.76 11.83 17.54
N PHE A 510 -4.58 10.83 17.21
CA PHE A 510 -4.25 9.42 17.40
C PHE A 510 -3.75 8.72 16.14
N GLY A 511 -3.98 9.25 14.94
CA GLY A 511 -3.63 8.59 13.69
C GLY A 511 -4.72 7.62 13.21
N SER A 512 -4.29 6.43 12.77
CA SER A 512 -5.14 5.37 12.23
C SER A 512 -4.82 4.04 12.92
N GLY A 513 -5.84 3.19 13.10
CA GLY A 513 -5.65 1.80 13.52
C GLY A 513 -5.14 0.89 12.40
N ASN A 514 -5.04 1.37 11.16
CA ASN A 514 -4.50 0.64 10.04
C ASN A 514 -3.00 0.91 9.91
N GLY A 515 -2.19 -0.10 10.21
CA GLY A 515 -0.73 -0.07 10.11
C GLY A 515 -0.19 -0.74 8.85
N ILE A 516 -1.00 -0.91 7.81
CA ILE A 516 -0.57 -1.54 6.54
C ILE A 516 -0.28 -0.47 5.49
N VAL A 517 0.88 -0.58 4.86
CA VAL A 517 1.19 0.12 3.62
C VAL A 517 1.31 -0.90 2.50
N MET A 518 0.36 -0.86 1.57
CA MET A 518 0.35 -1.68 0.35
C MET A 518 1.04 -0.92 -0.78
N VAL A 519 1.65 -1.67 -1.68
CA VAL A 519 2.54 -1.21 -2.76
C VAL A 519 1.88 -1.10 -4.12
#